data_AF-V4KLR7-F1
#
_entry.id   AF-V4KLR7-F1
#
_cell.length_a   1.000
_cell.length_b   1.000
_cell.length_c   1.000
_cell.angle_alpha   90.00
_cell.angle_beta   90.00
_cell.angle_gamma   90.00
#
_symmetry.space_group_name_H-M   'P 1'
#
loop_
_entity.id
_entity.type
_entity.pdbx_description
1 polymer ?
#
loop_
_entity_poly.entity_id
_entity_poly.type
_entity_poly.pdbx_seq_one_letter_code
_entity_poly.pdbx_strand_id
1 'polypeptide(L)'
;MSFSGYDVGYPKPDLFGRIGLHCYNLKKGTNFLFLGVHRHRYIQTLFLRQVEFEAEDPIRSCTHRFDMHGYYAGKYEDTFTLGTSCSMVPPAPEEEGDVDDSLKGDMDDSFKGDLPDRLPQDWLTASTNKLQYYEMEESEMEEDDKEMLRLYAHLALNSECHGYGFPKPIELGKVIVQTRQVVESEKKMVLKAGNAIFYISFKNRSGNVLNGIIRKTKKRNKLFSMKFVFLF
;
A
#
# COMPACT_ATOMS: atom_id res chain seq x y z
N MET A 1 7.76 -24.78 -17.73
CA MET A 1 7.37 -23.54 -18.45
C MET A 1 6.05 -23.78 -19.13
N SER A 2 5.00 -23.12 -18.67
CA SER A 2 3.73 -22.96 -19.41
C SER A 2 2.97 -21.81 -18.76
N PHE A 3 3.24 -20.58 -19.22
CA PHE A 3 2.40 -19.43 -18.91
C PHE A 3 1.15 -19.55 -19.78
N SER A 4 0.03 -19.95 -19.19
CA SER A 4 -1.27 -19.91 -19.88
C SER A 4 -1.67 -18.45 -20.08
N GLY A 5 -1.68 -18.01 -21.32
CA GLY A 5 -2.01 -16.64 -21.70
C GLY A 5 -3.48 -16.32 -21.45
N TYR A 6 -3.81 -15.67 -20.33
CA TYR A 6 -5.01 -14.85 -20.11
C TYR A 6 -4.80 -13.85 -18.95
N ASP A 7 -3.60 -13.29 -18.79
CA ASP A 7 -3.30 -12.31 -17.72
C ASP A 7 -3.21 -10.87 -18.25
N VAL A 8 -3.95 -10.57 -19.32
CA VAL A 8 -4.06 -9.22 -19.89
C VAL A 8 -5.13 -8.48 -19.08
N GLY A 9 -4.72 -7.71 -18.08
CA GLY A 9 -5.69 -6.86 -17.36
C GLY A 9 -5.34 -6.49 -15.94
N TYR A 10 -4.57 -7.32 -15.25
CA TYR A 10 -4.51 -7.28 -13.80
C TYR A 10 -3.08 -7.08 -13.30
N PRO A 11 -2.89 -6.46 -12.12
CA PRO A 11 -1.55 -6.31 -11.56
C PRO A 11 -0.90 -7.68 -11.35
N LYS A 12 0.40 -7.75 -11.61
CA LYS A 12 1.17 -8.99 -11.50
C LYS A 12 1.03 -9.60 -10.10
N PRO A 13 0.98 -10.95 -9.97
CA PRO A 13 0.94 -11.62 -8.67
C PRO A 13 2.02 -11.13 -7.68
N ASP A 14 3.21 -10.79 -8.16
CA ASP A 14 4.30 -10.24 -7.35
C ASP A 14 3.93 -8.94 -6.63
N LEU A 15 3.10 -8.09 -7.24
CA LEU A 15 2.64 -6.85 -6.64
C LEU A 15 1.78 -7.12 -5.40
N PHE A 16 0.92 -8.15 -5.49
CA PHE A 16 0.08 -8.60 -4.39
C PHE A 16 0.90 -9.23 -3.27
N GLY A 17 1.90 -10.04 -3.60
CA GLY A 17 2.82 -10.60 -2.61
C GLY A 17 3.58 -9.49 -1.86
N ARG A 18 4.14 -8.52 -2.59
CA ARG A 18 4.87 -7.38 -2.01
C ARG A 18 3.99 -6.50 -1.11
N ILE A 19 2.78 -6.14 -1.55
CA ILE A 19 1.88 -5.34 -0.72
C ILE A 19 1.41 -6.11 0.50
N GLY A 20 1.11 -7.41 0.36
CA GLY A 20 0.76 -8.28 1.48
C GLY A 20 1.89 -8.40 2.52
N LEU A 21 3.13 -8.56 2.06
CA LEU A 21 4.29 -8.60 2.95
C LEU A 21 4.50 -7.26 3.67
N HIS A 22 4.38 -6.15 2.94
CA HIS A 22 4.45 -4.82 3.55
C HIS A 22 3.39 -4.61 4.63
N CYS A 23 2.15 -5.04 4.38
CA CYS A 23 1.06 -5.06 5.36
C CYS A 23 1.44 -5.85 6.63
N TYR A 24 2.01 -7.05 6.42
CA TYR A 24 2.40 -7.94 7.51
C TYR A 24 3.53 -7.34 8.36
N ASN A 25 4.57 -6.83 7.70
CA ASN A 25 5.70 -6.15 8.33
C ASN A 25 5.24 -4.97 9.21
N LEU A 26 4.35 -4.13 8.69
CA LEU A 26 3.75 -3.04 9.48
C LEU A 26 2.93 -3.53 10.67
N LYS A 27 2.13 -4.60 10.50
CA LYS A 27 1.26 -5.12 11.55
C LYS A 27 2.05 -5.78 12.69
N LYS A 28 3.10 -6.53 12.34
CA LYS A 28 3.87 -7.34 13.30
C LYS A 28 5.21 -6.71 13.69
N GLY A 29 5.56 -5.54 13.17
CA GLY A 29 6.84 -4.89 13.45
C GLY A 29 8.05 -5.68 12.94
N THR A 30 7.87 -6.41 11.84
CA THR A 30 8.90 -7.27 11.23
C THR A 30 9.48 -6.61 9.96
N ASN A 31 10.54 -7.20 9.39
CA ASN A 31 11.19 -6.68 8.18
C ASN A 31 11.52 -7.78 7.18
N PHE A 32 10.54 -8.63 6.84
CA PHE A 32 10.74 -9.68 5.85
C PHE A 32 10.93 -9.08 4.44
N LEU A 33 11.85 -9.64 3.67
CA LEU A 33 12.18 -9.24 2.30
C LEU A 33 11.56 -10.19 1.29
N PHE A 34 10.82 -9.65 0.31
CA PHE A 34 10.11 -10.47 -0.68
C PHE A 34 11.10 -11.15 -1.65
N LEU A 35 11.03 -12.48 -1.78
CA LEU A 35 11.88 -13.25 -2.68
C LEU A 35 11.18 -13.58 -4.01
N GLY A 36 9.95 -14.06 -3.97
CA GLY A 36 9.25 -14.44 -5.20
C GLY A 36 7.95 -15.20 -4.98
N VAL A 37 7.07 -15.15 -5.98
CA VAL A 37 5.80 -15.90 -5.97
C VAL A 37 6.06 -17.35 -6.31
N HIS A 38 5.59 -18.24 -5.44
CA HIS A 38 5.62 -19.69 -5.67
C HIS A 38 4.34 -20.16 -6.36
N ARG A 39 3.19 -19.62 -5.95
CA ARG A 39 1.87 -20.00 -6.48
C ARG A 39 0.93 -18.81 -6.52
N HIS A 40 0.09 -18.74 -7.53
CA HIS A 40 -0.99 -17.76 -7.57
C HIS A 40 -2.28 -18.42 -8.04
N ARG A 41 -3.41 -17.92 -7.54
CA ARG A 41 -4.74 -18.34 -7.95
C ARG A 41 -5.64 -17.12 -8.02
N TYR A 42 -6.40 -17.00 -9.11
CA TYR A 42 -7.46 -16.01 -9.23
C TYR A 42 -8.81 -16.70 -9.16
N ILE A 43 -9.63 -16.30 -8.19
CA ILE A 43 -10.99 -16.79 -8.01
C ILE A 43 -11.94 -15.70 -8.50
N GLN A 44 -12.28 -15.77 -9.79
CA GLN A 44 -13.05 -14.75 -10.51
C GLN A 44 -14.40 -14.44 -9.84
N THR A 45 -15.10 -15.46 -9.34
CA THR A 45 -16.42 -15.30 -8.69
C THR A 45 -16.38 -14.48 -7.40
N LEU A 46 -15.22 -14.39 -6.75
CA LEU A 46 -15.03 -13.66 -5.50
C LEU A 46 -14.18 -12.40 -5.67
N PHE A 47 -13.75 -12.09 -6.90
CA PHE A 47 -12.75 -11.06 -7.19
C PHE A 47 -11.52 -11.16 -6.26
N LEU A 48 -11.15 -12.40 -5.92
CA LEU A 48 -10.15 -12.74 -4.91
C LEU A 48 -8.91 -13.29 -5.61
N ARG A 49 -7.75 -12.75 -5.26
CA ARG A 49 -6.43 -13.28 -5.60
C ARG A 49 -5.82 -13.90 -4.37
N GLN A 50 -5.33 -15.12 -4.54
CA GLN A 50 -4.49 -15.79 -3.57
C GLN A 50 -3.08 -15.88 -4.15
N VAL A 51 -2.08 -15.49 -3.37
CA VAL A 51 -0.68 -15.49 -3.74
C VAL A 51 0.12 -16.13 -2.61
N GLU A 52 0.73 -17.27 -2.90
CA GLU A 52 1.73 -17.88 -2.03
C GLU A 52 3.12 -17.46 -2.51
N PHE A 53 3.95 -16.96 -1.59
CA PHE A 53 5.27 -16.44 -1.92
C PHE A 53 6.27 -16.74 -0.80
N GLU A 54 7.55 -16.55 -1.10
CA GLU A 54 8.64 -16.68 -0.14
C GLU A 54 9.17 -15.30 0.25
N ALA A 55 9.55 -15.17 1.51
CA ALA A 55 10.24 -14.01 2.03
C ALA A 55 11.38 -14.42 2.98
N GLU A 56 12.44 -13.64 2.99
CA GLU A 56 13.61 -13.82 3.84
C GLU A 56 13.48 -12.97 5.10
N ASP A 57 13.79 -13.55 6.26
CA ASP A 57 14.10 -12.78 7.47
C ASP A 57 15.58 -12.38 7.41
N PRO A 58 15.92 -11.10 7.18
CA PRO A 58 17.30 -10.67 7.06
C PRO A 58 18.08 -10.80 8.38
N ILE A 59 17.41 -10.86 9.53
CA ILE A 59 18.04 -10.97 10.85
C ILE A 59 18.43 -12.44 11.12
N ARG A 60 17.54 -13.37 10.75
CA ARG A 60 17.73 -14.80 11.00
C ARG A 60 18.31 -15.56 9.81
N SER A 61 18.44 -14.91 8.66
CA SER A 61 18.88 -15.50 7.38
C SER A 61 18.10 -16.77 7.03
N CYS A 62 16.78 -16.75 7.28
CA CYS A 62 15.90 -17.88 7.02
C CYS A 62 14.72 -17.48 6.14
N THR A 63 14.29 -18.41 5.30
CA THR A 63 13.18 -18.21 4.38
C THR A 63 11.89 -18.75 4.96
N HIS A 64 10.82 -17.96 4.83
CA HIS A 64 9.47 -18.32 5.24
C HIS A 64 8.52 -18.23 4.06
N ARG A 65 7.51 -19.10 4.07
CA ARG A 65 6.39 -19.00 3.13
C ARG A 65 5.33 -18.09 3.71
N PHE A 66 4.68 -17.36 2.82
CA PHE A 66 3.55 -16.50 3.13
C PHE A 66 2.39 -16.84 2.19
N ASP A 67 1.18 -16.74 2.72
CA ASP A 67 -0.06 -16.80 1.98
C ASP A 67 -0.75 -15.44 2.06
N MET A 68 -1.11 -14.89 0.91
CA MET A 68 -1.73 -13.57 0.76
C MET A 68 -3.04 -13.69 0.00
N HIS A 69 -4.08 -13.12 0.60
CA HIS A 69 -5.39 -12.95 0.01
C HIS A 69 -5.62 -11.47 -0.27
N GLY A 70 -5.87 -11.14 -1.53
CA GLY A 70 -6.21 -9.80 -1.99
C GLY A 70 -7.57 -9.80 -2.68
N TYR A 71 -8.50 -8.95 -2.29
CA TYR A 71 -9.77 -8.81 -3.01
C TYR A 71 -10.02 -7.36 -3.42
N TYR A 72 -10.69 -7.21 -4.56
CA TYR A 72 -11.13 -5.91 -5.04
C TYR A 72 -12.57 -5.65 -4.62
N ALA A 73 -12.77 -4.66 -3.76
CA ALA A 73 -14.09 -4.06 -3.61
C ALA A 73 -14.23 -3.01 -4.72
N GLY A 74 -15.20 -3.24 -5.61
CA GLY A 74 -15.31 -2.65 -6.96
C GLY A 74 -15.18 -1.12 -7.10
N LYS A 75 -15.17 -0.69 -8.37
CA LYS A 75 -15.03 0.72 -8.78
C LYS A 75 -16.30 1.49 -8.41
N TYR A 76 -16.22 2.38 -7.42
CA TYR A 76 -17.23 3.42 -7.20
C TYR A 76 -16.54 4.76 -7.45
N GLU A 77 -17.01 5.53 -8.43
CA GLU A 77 -16.51 6.89 -8.71
C GLU A 77 -14.97 6.98 -8.77
N ASP A 78 -14.36 6.16 -9.64
CA ASP A 78 -12.90 6.09 -9.86
C ASP A 78 -12.05 5.70 -8.62
N THR A 79 -12.70 5.17 -7.57
CA THR A 79 -12.08 4.62 -6.37
C THR A 79 -11.86 3.11 -6.48
N PHE A 80 -10.74 2.61 -5.98
CA PHE A 80 -10.41 1.19 -6.03
C PHE A 80 -9.88 0.67 -4.71
N THR A 81 -10.68 -0.16 -4.03
CA THR A 81 -10.31 -0.65 -2.71
C THR A 81 -9.69 -2.04 -2.80
N LEU A 82 -8.40 -2.11 -2.45
CA LEU A 82 -7.68 -3.38 -2.25
C LEU A 82 -7.72 -3.77 -0.77
N GLY A 83 -8.49 -4.82 -0.46
CA GLY A 83 -8.39 -5.48 0.83
C GLY A 83 -7.30 -6.54 0.80
N THR A 84 -6.39 -6.54 1.78
CA THR A 84 -5.32 -7.54 1.90
C THR A 84 -5.39 -8.26 3.24
N SER A 85 -5.10 -9.56 3.21
CA SER A 85 -4.78 -10.38 4.37
C SER A 85 -3.53 -11.19 4.03
N CYS A 86 -2.52 -11.16 4.90
CA CYS A 86 -1.26 -11.88 4.67
C CYS A 86 -0.83 -12.57 5.96
N SER A 87 -0.40 -13.82 5.86
CA SER A 87 0.00 -14.66 6.99
C SER A 87 1.20 -15.53 6.61
N MET A 88 2.07 -15.79 7.58
CA MET A 88 3.17 -16.74 7.44
C MET A 88 2.66 -18.18 7.52
N VAL A 89 3.28 -19.10 6.77
CA VAL A 89 2.92 -20.52 6.68
C VAL A 89 4.16 -21.39 6.96
N PRO A 90 4.15 -22.27 7.99
CA PRO A 90 3.13 -22.36 9.03
C PRO A 90 3.06 -21.08 9.88
N PRO A 91 1.96 -20.83 10.59
CA PRO A 91 1.86 -19.67 11.47
C PRO A 91 3.01 -19.68 12.49
N ALA A 92 3.54 -18.49 12.80
CA ALA A 92 4.46 -18.34 13.93
C ALA A 92 3.78 -18.88 15.20
N PRO A 93 4.55 -19.42 16.16
CA PRO A 93 4.03 -19.68 17.50
C PRO A 93 3.35 -18.40 17.98
N GLU A 94 2.05 -18.46 18.25
CA GLU A 94 1.31 -17.34 18.78
C GLU A 94 1.94 -16.98 20.13
N GLU A 95 2.45 -15.75 20.29
CA GLU A 95 2.75 -15.26 21.63
C GLU A 95 1.40 -15.17 22.37
N GLU A 96 1.24 -15.98 23.43
CA GLU A 96 0.08 -15.95 24.32
C GLU A 96 -0.08 -14.52 24.86
N GLY A 97 -0.95 -13.73 24.22
CA GLY A 97 -1.15 -12.32 24.56
C GLY A 97 -1.94 -11.51 23.54
N ASP A 98 -2.01 -11.91 22.26
CA ASP A 98 -2.71 -11.17 21.22
C ASP A 98 -4.20 -11.60 21.11
N VAL A 99 -4.88 -11.80 22.26
CA VAL A 99 -6.35 -11.73 22.29
C VAL A 99 -6.66 -10.26 22.07
N ASP A 100 -7.08 -9.91 20.86
CA ASP A 100 -7.45 -8.56 20.42
C ASP A 100 -8.61 -7.99 21.26
N ASP A 101 -8.30 -7.57 22.49
CA ASP A 101 -9.17 -6.83 23.40
C ASP A 101 -9.21 -5.33 23.02
N SER A 102 -8.74 -4.97 21.82
CA SER A 102 -8.98 -3.64 21.24
C SER A 102 -10.33 -3.56 20.53
N LEU A 103 -11.36 -4.16 21.16
CA LEU A 103 -12.74 -4.13 20.68
C LEU A 103 -13.37 -2.71 20.63
N LYS A 104 -12.62 -1.65 20.98
CA LYS A 104 -12.97 -0.24 20.83
C LYS A 104 -11.88 0.59 20.14
N GLY A 105 -11.49 0.20 18.93
CA GLY A 105 -10.79 1.10 18.02
C GLY A 105 -11.80 2.01 17.33
N ASP A 106 -12.11 3.16 17.92
CA ASP A 106 -12.95 4.19 17.29
C ASP A 106 -12.41 4.48 15.89
N MET A 107 -13.26 4.28 14.89
CA MET A 107 -12.93 4.72 13.54
C MET A 107 -12.78 6.23 13.57
N ASP A 108 -11.61 6.74 13.19
CA ASP A 108 -11.42 8.17 13.03
C ASP A 108 -12.32 8.70 11.89
N ASP A 109 -13.32 9.50 12.25
CA ASP A 109 -14.27 10.10 11.32
C ASP A 109 -13.57 10.92 10.21
N SER A 110 -12.35 11.42 10.45
CA SER A 110 -11.58 12.21 9.47
C SER A 110 -11.06 11.41 8.27
N PHE A 111 -10.94 10.08 8.39
CA PHE A 111 -10.59 9.20 7.27
C PHE A 111 -11.81 8.41 6.74
N LYS A 112 -13.01 8.68 7.27
CA LYS A 112 -14.29 8.21 6.70
C LYS A 112 -14.69 9.12 5.53
N GLY A 113 -15.56 8.61 4.67
CA GLY A 113 -16.01 9.32 3.47
C GLY A 113 -15.13 9.09 2.25
N ASP A 114 -15.38 9.86 1.20
CA ASP A 114 -14.74 9.70 -0.09
C ASP A 114 -13.29 10.18 -0.04
N LEU A 115 -12.40 9.54 -0.80
CA LEU A 115 -11.04 10.05 -0.89
C LEU A 115 -11.07 11.39 -1.65
N PRO A 116 -10.27 12.39 -1.24
CA PRO A 116 -10.18 13.66 -1.94
C PRO A 116 -9.74 13.47 -3.39
N ASP A 117 -10.25 14.36 -4.26
CA ASP A 117 -9.90 14.38 -5.69
C ASP A 117 -8.54 15.02 -5.97
N ARG A 118 -8.04 15.84 -5.05
CA ARG A 118 -6.77 16.54 -5.23
C ARG A 118 -6.18 16.97 -3.90
N LEU A 119 -4.90 17.27 -3.93
CA LEU A 119 -4.26 17.99 -2.84
C LEU A 119 -4.91 19.39 -2.73
N PRO A 120 -5.34 19.84 -1.53
CA PRO A 120 -5.87 21.18 -1.34
C PRO A 120 -4.85 22.26 -1.74
N GLN A 121 -5.26 23.30 -2.46
CA GLN A 121 -4.34 24.33 -2.97
C GLN A 121 -3.66 25.12 -1.84
N ASP A 122 -4.32 25.23 -0.69
CA ASP A 122 -3.94 25.96 0.51
C ASP A 122 -3.37 25.06 1.62
N TRP A 123 -2.96 23.82 1.27
CA TRP A 123 -2.43 22.85 2.24
C TRP A 123 -1.24 23.38 3.06
N LEU A 124 -0.46 24.31 2.48
CA LEU A 124 0.67 25.00 3.11
C LEU A 124 0.31 26.26 3.91
N THR A 125 -0.83 26.90 3.62
CA THR A 125 -1.12 28.28 4.08
C THR A 125 -2.19 28.33 5.16
N ALA A 126 -3.11 27.37 5.23
CA ALA A 126 -4.04 27.27 6.34
C ALA A 126 -3.30 26.78 7.60
N SER A 127 -3.28 27.60 8.66
CA SER A 127 -2.62 27.32 9.94
C SER A 127 -3.05 25.99 10.58
N THR A 128 -4.29 25.56 10.31
CA THR A 128 -4.84 24.27 10.75
C THR A 128 -4.40 23.09 9.89
N ASN A 129 -4.15 23.31 8.59
CA ASN A 129 -3.74 22.26 7.63
C ASN A 129 -2.23 21.96 7.75
N LYS A 130 -1.41 22.96 8.09
CA LYS A 130 0.05 22.81 8.25
C LYS A 130 0.47 21.70 9.23
N LEU A 131 -0.35 21.41 10.24
CA LEU A 131 -0.08 20.37 11.25
C LEU A 131 -0.52 18.96 10.80
N GLN A 132 -1.19 18.86 9.65
CA GLN A 132 -1.74 17.62 9.12
C GLN A 132 -1.02 17.14 7.87
N TYR A 133 -0.45 18.07 7.08
CA TYR A 133 0.28 17.74 5.87
C TYR A 133 1.79 17.86 6.07
N TYR A 134 2.50 16.84 5.61
CA TYR A 134 3.94 16.77 5.64
C TYR A 134 4.49 16.52 4.24
N GLU A 135 5.31 17.43 3.73
CA GLU A 135 6.10 17.18 2.52
C GLU A 135 7.39 16.48 2.92
N MET A 136 7.64 15.33 2.31
CA MET A 136 8.80 14.51 2.60
C MET A 136 9.95 14.88 1.66
N GLU A 137 11.10 15.19 2.26
CA GLU A 137 12.33 15.35 1.49
C GLU A 137 12.92 13.97 1.15
N GLU A 138 13.53 13.84 -0.03
CA GLU A 138 14.12 12.56 -0.45
C GLU A 138 15.24 12.10 0.51
N SER A 139 15.96 13.05 1.11
CA SER A 139 17.02 12.79 2.09
C SER A 139 16.53 12.22 3.42
N GLU A 140 15.23 12.33 3.71
CA GLU A 140 14.62 11.82 4.93
C GLU A 140 14.08 10.38 4.76
N MET A 141 13.99 9.89 3.53
CA MET A 141 13.45 8.57 3.19
C MET A 141 14.56 7.52 3.14
N GLU A 142 14.40 6.45 3.92
CA GLU A 142 15.23 5.26 3.77
C GLU A 142 14.87 4.50 2.48
N GLU A 143 15.72 3.59 1.98
CA GLU A 143 15.39 2.86 0.75
C GLU A 143 14.13 1.99 0.88
N ASP A 144 13.86 1.44 2.07
CA ASP A 144 12.63 0.69 2.36
C ASP A 144 11.38 1.58 2.22
N ASP A 145 11.49 2.85 2.64
CA ASP A 145 10.43 3.85 2.51
C ASP A 145 10.18 4.17 1.04
N LYS A 146 11.25 4.35 0.26
CA LYS A 146 11.17 4.61 -1.18
C LYS A 146 10.60 3.42 -1.93
N GLU A 147 10.99 2.18 -1.59
CA GLU A 147 10.42 0.97 -2.20
C GLU A 147 8.92 0.87 -1.93
N MET A 148 8.48 1.17 -0.70
CA MET A 148 7.06 1.22 -0.35
C MET A 148 6.30 2.30 -1.14
N LEU A 149 6.84 3.51 -1.25
CA LEU A 149 6.20 4.59 -2.01
C LEU A 149 6.13 4.26 -3.50
N ARG A 150 7.17 3.63 -4.05
CA ARG A 150 7.14 3.06 -5.41
C ARG A 150 6.06 1.99 -5.51
N LEU A 151 5.90 1.11 -4.52
CA LEU A 151 4.84 0.09 -4.52
C LEU A 151 3.44 0.72 -4.59
N TYR A 152 3.20 1.82 -3.85
CA TYR A 152 1.95 2.57 -3.94
C TYR A 152 1.75 3.24 -5.29
N ALA A 153 2.81 3.81 -5.87
CA ALA A 153 2.77 4.33 -7.24
C ALA A 153 2.51 3.24 -8.29
N HIS A 154 3.08 2.03 -8.11
CA HIS A 154 2.83 0.88 -8.99
C HIS A 154 1.36 0.48 -8.95
N LEU A 155 0.79 0.40 -7.75
CA LEU A 155 -0.62 0.12 -7.55
C LEU A 155 -1.50 1.19 -8.21
N ALA A 156 -1.12 2.47 -8.08
CA ALA A 156 -1.81 3.58 -8.72
C ALA A 156 -1.72 3.58 -10.25
N LEU A 157 -0.62 3.10 -10.81
CA LEU A 157 -0.45 3.01 -12.25
C LEU A 157 -1.19 1.81 -12.85
N ASN A 158 -1.25 0.67 -12.13
CA ASN A 158 -1.89 -0.55 -12.63
C ASN A 158 -3.43 -0.51 -12.53
N SER A 159 -4.00 0.29 -11.65
CA SER A 159 -5.46 0.41 -11.50
C SER A 159 -6.15 1.10 -12.68
N GLU A 160 -5.43 1.93 -13.41
CA GLU A 160 -5.94 2.72 -14.53
C GLU A 160 -5.88 1.97 -15.85
N CYS A 161 -5.00 0.98 -15.93
CA CYS A 161 -4.68 0.33 -17.19
C CYS A 161 -5.24 -1.08 -17.17
N HIS A 162 -6.35 -1.26 -17.89
CA HIS A 162 -6.86 -2.56 -18.29
C HIS A 162 -5.82 -3.31 -19.14
N GLY A 163 -4.79 -3.86 -18.50
CA GLY A 163 -3.86 -4.82 -19.11
C GLY A 163 -2.80 -4.24 -20.02
N TYR A 164 -2.74 -2.92 -20.23
CA TYR A 164 -1.59 -2.30 -20.88
C TYR A 164 -0.52 -2.10 -19.82
N GLY A 165 0.38 -3.08 -19.74
CA GLY A 165 1.46 -3.14 -18.75
C GLY A 165 2.30 -1.88 -18.79
N PHE A 166 1.94 -0.91 -17.96
CA PHE A 166 2.84 0.19 -17.69
C PHE A 166 4.02 -0.35 -16.89
N PRO A 167 5.24 -0.12 -17.36
CA PRO A 167 6.42 -0.49 -16.62
C PRO A 167 6.43 0.24 -15.28
N LYS A 168 7.01 -0.42 -14.26
CA LYS A 168 7.35 0.14 -12.94
C LYS A 168 7.60 1.66 -13.05
N PRO A 169 6.85 2.55 -12.35
CA PRO A 169 7.28 3.95 -12.22
C PRO A 169 8.73 3.98 -11.77
N ILE A 170 9.49 4.80 -12.46
CA ILE A 170 10.96 4.71 -12.44
C ILE A 170 11.50 5.69 -11.41
N GLU A 171 10.83 6.83 -11.28
CA GLU A 171 11.31 7.95 -10.48
C GLU A 171 10.17 8.44 -9.61
N LEU A 172 10.36 8.29 -8.29
CA LEU A 172 9.51 8.92 -7.29
C LEU A 172 9.75 10.43 -7.37
N GLY A 173 8.67 11.20 -7.38
CA GLY A 173 8.70 12.64 -7.32
C GLY A 173 8.37 13.14 -5.93
N LYS A 174 7.58 14.20 -5.88
CA LYS A 174 7.12 14.85 -4.65
C LYS A 174 6.16 13.94 -3.89
N VAL A 175 6.38 13.81 -2.58
CA VAL A 175 5.54 13.02 -1.69
C VAL A 175 5.02 13.92 -0.57
N ILE A 176 3.70 14.02 -0.49
CA ILE A 176 3.03 14.70 0.61
C ILE A 176 2.19 13.68 1.35
N VAL A 177 2.29 13.66 2.67
CA VAL A 177 1.52 12.76 3.53
C VAL A 177 0.62 13.58 4.42
N GLN A 178 -0.66 13.21 4.45
CA GLN A 178 -1.64 13.73 5.39
C GLN A 178 -1.84 12.73 6.53
N THR A 179 -1.60 13.17 7.76
CA THR A 179 -1.94 12.44 8.99
C THR A 179 -2.61 13.40 9.99
N ARG A 180 -3.21 12.86 11.05
CA ARG A 180 -3.86 13.68 12.08
C ARG A 180 -2.88 14.31 13.07
N GLN A 181 -1.73 13.67 13.27
CA GLN A 181 -0.71 14.06 14.24
C GLN A 181 0.62 14.10 13.50
N VAL A 182 0.95 15.23 12.87
CA VAL A 182 2.34 15.53 12.53
C VAL A 182 2.86 16.43 13.64
N VAL A 183 3.43 15.83 14.68
CA VAL A 183 4.33 16.54 15.59
C VAL A 183 5.69 16.57 14.90
N GLU A 184 6.34 17.71 14.84
CA GLU A 184 7.58 17.96 14.07
C GLU A 184 8.74 17.00 14.45
N SER A 185 8.66 16.36 15.62
CA SER A 185 9.57 15.32 16.12
C SER A 185 9.28 13.90 15.60
N GLU A 186 8.18 13.66 14.88
CA GLU A 186 7.67 12.34 14.50
C GLU A 186 7.67 12.09 12.98
N LYS A 187 8.40 12.91 12.21
CA LYS A 187 8.47 12.84 10.73
C LYS A 187 8.76 11.43 10.18
N LYS A 188 9.69 10.68 10.81
CA LYS A 188 9.99 9.28 10.44
C LYS A 188 8.85 8.29 10.74
N MET A 189 7.92 8.64 11.63
CA MET A 189 6.77 7.79 11.98
C MET A 189 5.56 7.99 11.06
N VAL A 190 5.54 9.05 10.25
CA VAL A 190 4.44 9.38 9.34
C VAL A 190 4.17 8.24 8.34
N LEU A 191 5.23 7.59 7.81
CA LEU A 191 5.09 6.44 6.92
C LEU A 191 4.56 5.18 7.62
N LYS A 192 4.85 5.05 8.92
CA LYS A 192 4.41 3.94 9.78
C LYS A 192 3.02 4.17 10.37
N ALA A 193 2.48 5.38 10.27
CA ALA A 193 1.16 5.75 10.81
C ALA A 193 0.08 4.76 10.35
N GLY A 194 -0.84 4.40 11.23
CA GLY A 194 -1.91 3.44 10.90
C GLY A 194 -2.88 3.96 9.84
N ASN A 195 -3.22 5.24 9.90
CA ASN A 195 -4.07 5.93 8.93
C ASN A 195 -3.31 7.11 8.32
N ALA A 196 -3.29 7.20 7.00
CA ALA A 196 -2.63 8.28 6.27
C ALA A 196 -3.19 8.40 4.85
N ILE A 197 -3.13 9.61 4.28
CA ILE A 197 -3.35 9.84 2.84
C ILE A 197 -2.02 10.28 2.23
N PHE A 198 -1.57 9.58 1.20
CA PHE A 198 -0.36 9.90 0.46
C PHE A 198 -0.74 10.54 -0.87
N TYR A 199 -0.11 11.66 -1.19
CA TYR A 199 -0.13 12.30 -2.49
C TYR A 199 1.27 12.13 -3.08
N ILE A 200 1.37 11.30 -4.11
CA ILE A 200 2.65 10.88 -4.68
C ILE A 200 2.69 11.31 -6.14
N SER A 201 3.66 12.15 -6.51
CA SER A 201 3.99 12.34 -7.91
C SER A 201 5.08 11.36 -8.33
N PHE A 202 5.06 10.91 -9.59
CA PHE A 202 6.03 9.98 -10.13
C PHE A 202 6.14 10.10 -11.65
N LYS A 203 7.30 9.74 -12.21
CA LYS A 203 7.50 9.70 -13.67
C LYS A 203 7.43 8.28 -14.21
N ASN A 204 6.75 8.13 -15.34
CA ASN A 204 6.74 6.90 -16.12
C ASN A 204 7.95 6.83 -17.10
N ARG A 205 8.10 5.70 -17.84
CA ARG A 205 9.17 5.52 -18.86
C ARG A 205 9.16 6.56 -19.97
N SER A 206 8.00 7.15 -20.25
CA SER A 206 7.84 8.19 -21.26
C SER A 206 8.17 9.58 -20.73
N GLY A 207 8.60 9.70 -19.47
CA GLY A 207 8.89 10.98 -18.82
C GLY A 207 7.64 11.76 -18.42
N ASN A 208 6.44 11.19 -18.53
CA ASN A 208 5.22 11.86 -18.09
C ASN A 208 5.14 11.85 -16.57
N VAL A 209 4.85 13.01 -16.00
CA VAL A 209 4.59 13.18 -14.57
C VAL A 209 3.14 12.79 -14.30
N LEU A 210 2.95 11.87 -13.37
CA LEU A 210 1.66 11.36 -12.92
C LEU A 210 1.53 11.61 -11.42
N ASN A 211 0.29 11.68 -10.94
CA ASN A 211 -0.02 11.83 -9.52
C ASN A 211 -0.92 10.69 -9.06
N GLY A 212 -0.66 10.14 -7.88
CA GLY A 212 -1.49 9.14 -7.22
C GLY A 212 -1.90 9.60 -5.83
N ILE A 213 -3.15 9.35 -5.45
CA ILE A 213 -3.64 9.57 -4.09
C ILE A 213 -3.91 8.19 -3.47
N ILE A 214 -3.36 7.93 -2.28
CA ILE A 214 -3.45 6.62 -1.64
C ILE A 214 -3.89 6.82 -0.21
N ARG A 215 -4.99 6.20 0.19
CA ARG A 215 -5.37 6.14 1.60
C ARG A 215 -5.01 4.78 2.19
N LYS A 216 -4.18 4.83 3.21
CA LYS A 216 -3.92 3.70 4.10
C LYS A 216 -4.86 3.83 5.29
N THR A 217 -5.55 2.74 5.61
CA THR A 217 -6.44 2.70 6.77
C THR A 217 -6.25 1.38 7.47
N LYS A 218 -5.86 1.43 8.74
CA LYS A 218 -5.75 0.23 9.58
C LYS A 218 -7.16 -0.18 10.02
N LYS A 219 -7.85 -1.03 9.27
CA LYS A 219 -9.10 -1.70 9.73
C LYS A 219 -8.81 -3.15 10.14
N ARG A 220 -9.64 -3.66 11.07
CA ARG A 220 -9.61 -5.00 11.68
C ARG A 220 -9.23 -6.17 10.74
N ASN A 221 -9.54 -6.10 9.44
CA ASN A 221 -9.11 -7.05 8.40
C ASN A 221 -9.09 -6.41 6.99
N LYS A 222 -8.90 -5.08 6.90
CA LYS A 222 -8.71 -4.36 5.62
C LYS A 222 -7.60 -3.34 5.84
N LEU A 223 -6.43 -3.56 5.26
CA LEU A 223 -5.28 -2.69 5.55
C LEU A 223 -5.21 -1.44 4.65
N PHE A 224 -5.92 -1.39 3.51
CA PHE A 224 -5.83 -0.30 2.54
C PHE A 224 -7.17 0.05 1.87
N SER A 225 -7.39 1.33 1.56
CA SER A 225 -8.48 1.79 0.68
C SER A 225 -7.94 2.90 -0.21
N MET A 226 -7.73 2.62 -1.49
CA MET A 226 -7.06 3.53 -2.42
C MET A 226 -8.12 4.17 -3.33
N LYS A 227 -8.00 5.45 -3.70
CA LYS A 227 -8.79 6.09 -4.77
C LYS A 227 -7.82 6.81 -5.65
N PHE A 228 -7.97 6.65 -6.94
CA PHE A 228 -7.08 7.25 -7.90
C PHE A 228 -7.71 8.53 -8.41
N VAL A 229 -6.89 9.57 -8.58
CA VAL A 229 -7.37 10.80 -9.17
C VAL A 229 -6.32 11.32 -10.12
N PHE A 230 -6.67 11.28 -11.40
CA PHE A 230 -5.92 11.98 -12.43
C PHE A 230 -6.31 13.45 -12.43
N LEU A 231 -5.31 14.30 -12.28
CA LEU A 231 -5.40 15.68 -12.75
C LEU A 231 -4.59 15.73 -14.05
N PHE A 232 -5.30 15.89 -15.17
CA PHE A 232 -4.71 16.27 -16.45
C PHE A 232 -4.32 17.75 -16.42
#